data_AF-A0A523U629-F1
#
_entry.id   AF-A0A523U629-F1
#
_cell.length_a   1.000
_cell.length_b   1.000
_cell.length_c   1.000
_cell.angle_alpha   90.00
_cell.angle_beta   90.00
_cell.angle_gamma   90.00
#
_symmetry.space_group_name_H-M   'P 1'
#
loop_
_entity.id
_entity.type
_entity.pdbx_description
1 polymer ?
#
loop_
_entity_poly.entity_id
_entity_poly.type
_entity_poly.pdbx_seq_one_letter_code
_entity_poly.pdbx_strand_id
1 'polypeptide(L)'
;MFSPGRVLIFLLVLLGGCAPGTAIVLDLPEDTWKAFDEPIDIAVKMGKFRYENKVQESFETNASYSDLVFEEPLSDQITKAFNRYLEKSGIFREIVDDTSDADAVVFGRIIRSQWGETGSIWTPILLSIFTVDLYPLLGGPLSWPAAEVRLEVVVKHPSRKTCFRIYSGAGYNKQSLSLYSLSKSSPATQLSLAINDAILQIGNGINKDRENLLELFKPLPSKKEEKQEKKQEPLDIPGITIIQPSRERNLVYRSILLKVKFEGKTPLAGYSVELNRAPVASGRLSGTTHLLEKRIVLSSGRNTLIITLVNKKGGKRKKQCIINCDRVTLLNPRRWVLIVSPLDSGDSDENPVKRFVNTLKKHEDGGFSEKRVLWLNGKNATRSNILAAIRNLTPKAGKRDEVFLFFIGHGFSLSSRPEDNFLYCAGTSVKNPDTTAISVAVLQDALRFYMACPRYYGQYLFTRSGSSVSPINLKSVKETMAKLPAWGTVAAAVRAFGKDDEHSSWGDMLLSACSAKADADKNAILDLGEMISYLQQAAGGKAKFEVAVSGWKLSKLFVLDEEPGK
;
A
#
# COMPACT_ATOMS: atom_id res chain seq x y z
N MET A 1 -34.65 -41.06 -38.34
CA MET A 1 -33.34 -41.70 -38.62
C MET A 1 -32.34 -40.62 -39.00
N PHE A 2 -31.55 -40.15 -38.04
CA PHE A 2 -30.36 -39.33 -38.28
C PHE A 2 -29.28 -39.74 -37.27
N SER A 3 -28.05 -39.74 -37.77
CA SER A 3 -26.81 -40.28 -37.21
C SER A 3 -26.43 -39.77 -35.80
N PRO A 4 -25.82 -40.60 -34.93
CA PRO A 4 -25.22 -40.17 -33.67
C PRO A 4 -23.78 -39.69 -33.94
N GLY A 5 -23.52 -38.41 -33.70
CA GLY A 5 -22.17 -37.90 -33.84
C GLY A 5 -22.04 -36.45 -33.42
N ARG A 6 -21.44 -36.24 -32.25
CA ARG A 6 -20.90 -34.98 -31.72
C ARG A 6 -21.93 -34.04 -31.09
N VAL A 7 -22.36 -34.40 -29.88
CA VAL A 7 -22.64 -33.38 -28.87
C VAL A 7 -21.27 -32.89 -28.38
N LEU A 8 -20.81 -31.78 -28.95
CA LEU A 8 -19.74 -30.99 -28.39
C LEU A 8 -20.32 -30.32 -27.13
N ILE A 9 -20.38 -31.06 -26.02
CA ILE A 9 -20.57 -30.47 -24.71
C ILE A 9 -19.29 -29.67 -24.47
N PHE A 10 -19.39 -28.35 -24.63
CA PHE A 10 -18.50 -27.39 -24.01
C PHE A 10 -18.64 -27.57 -22.49
N LEU A 11 -18.02 -28.62 -21.96
CA LEU A 11 -17.71 -28.72 -20.54
C LEU A 11 -16.49 -27.82 -20.38
N LEU A 12 -16.78 -26.53 -20.33
CA LEU A 12 -15.89 -25.48 -19.90
C LEU A 12 -15.70 -25.65 -18.39
N VAL A 13 -15.13 -26.79 -17.98
CA VAL A 13 -14.38 -26.92 -16.74
C VAL A 13 -13.08 -26.18 -17.03
N LEU A 14 -13.19 -24.86 -17.03
CA LEU A 14 -12.10 -24.03 -16.54
C LEU A 14 -11.91 -24.50 -15.11
N LEU A 15 -11.00 -25.46 -14.99
CA LEU A 15 -10.32 -25.85 -13.77
C LEU A 15 -10.19 -24.59 -12.93
N GLY A 16 -10.87 -24.62 -11.78
CA GLY A 16 -10.71 -23.66 -10.71
C GLY A 16 -9.29 -23.78 -10.16
N GLY A 17 -8.31 -23.40 -10.98
CA GLY A 17 -7.04 -22.95 -10.48
C GLY A 17 -7.39 -21.84 -9.51
N CYS A 18 -7.15 -22.10 -8.22
CA CYS A 18 -6.95 -21.04 -7.25
C CYS A 18 -6.14 -19.97 -7.98
N ALA A 19 -6.70 -18.76 -8.13
CA ALA A 19 -6.04 -17.70 -8.86
C ALA A 19 -4.57 -17.64 -8.39
N PRO A 20 -3.57 -17.86 -9.26
CA PRO A 20 -2.19 -17.73 -8.85
C PRO A 20 -2.02 -16.29 -8.37
N GLY A 21 -1.81 -16.12 -7.05
CA GLY A 21 -1.54 -14.82 -6.45
C GLY A 21 -2.53 -14.30 -5.39
N THR A 22 -3.46 -15.08 -4.85
CA THR A 22 -4.10 -14.66 -3.58
C THR A 22 -3.17 -14.94 -2.42
N ALA A 23 -2.60 -13.88 -1.87
CA ALA A 23 -1.72 -13.97 -0.71
C ALA A 23 -2.48 -14.51 0.51
N ILE A 24 -1.85 -15.39 1.27
CA ILE A 24 -2.47 -15.99 2.45
C ILE A 24 -2.31 -15.07 3.65
N VAL A 25 -3.46 -14.71 4.24
CA VAL A 25 -3.56 -14.02 5.54
C VAL A 25 -4.14 -15.01 6.54
N LEU A 26 -3.37 -15.30 7.60
CA LEU A 26 -3.87 -16.03 8.74
C LEU A 26 -4.75 -15.12 9.60
N ASP A 27 -6.05 -15.36 9.57
CA ASP A 27 -6.98 -14.82 10.54
C ASP A 27 -7.45 -15.94 11.47
N LEU A 28 -7.23 -15.75 12.77
CA LEU A 28 -7.67 -16.72 13.79
C LEU A 28 -9.14 -16.44 14.12
N PRO A 29 -10.01 -17.45 14.14
CA PRO A 29 -11.42 -17.26 14.52
C PRO A 29 -11.52 -16.67 15.94
N GLU A 30 -12.24 -15.57 16.14
CA GLU A 30 -12.31 -14.90 17.46
C GLU A 30 -13.01 -15.73 18.55
N ASP A 31 -13.79 -16.73 18.17
CA ASP A 31 -14.59 -17.60 19.03
C ASP A 31 -13.79 -18.71 19.73
N THR A 32 -12.53 -18.95 19.34
CA THR A 32 -11.66 -19.97 19.96
C THR A 32 -10.96 -19.51 21.24
N TRP A 33 -11.17 -18.26 21.65
CA TRP A 33 -10.36 -17.57 22.66
C TRP A 33 -11.10 -17.61 23.98
N LYS A 34 -10.63 -18.45 24.90
CA LYS A 34 -11.18 -18.52 26.26
C LYS A 34 -10.29 -17.74 27.20
N ALA A 35 -10.87 -16.79 27.91
CA ALA A 35 -10.20 -16.11 29.02
C ALA A 35 -9.94 -17.13 30.15
N PHE A 36 -8.77 -17.03 30.77
CA PHE A 36 -8.48 -17.77 32.00
C PHE A 36 -9.08 -17.03 33.19
N ASP A 37 -9.59 -17.77 34.18
CA ASP A 37 -10.25 -17.17 35.35
C ASP A 37 -9.29 -16.29 36.18
N GLU A 38 -7.99 -16.56 36.13
CA GLU A 38 -6.97 -15.81 36.86
C GLU A 38 -5.64 -15.70 36.08
N PRO A 39 -5.15 -14.48 35.80
CA PRO A 39 -3.88 -14.26 35.11
C PRO A 39 -2.65 -14.61 35.99
N ILE A 40 -1.55 -15.00 35.36
CA ILE A 40 -0.24 -15.15 35.99
C ILE A 40 0.36 -13.75 36.20
N ASP A 41 0.75 -13.42 37.44
CA ASP A 41 1.37 -12.14 37.82
C ASP A 41 2.83 -12.00 37.35
N ILE A 42 3.02 -12.00 36.03
CA ILE A 42 4.29 -11.88 35.32
C ILE A 42 4.05 -11.01 34.09
N ALA A 43 4.81 -9.94 33.93
CA ALA A 43 4.85 -9.18 32.70
C ALA A 43 5.67 -9.96 31.65
N VAL A 44 5.13 -10.15 30.45
CA VAL A 44 5.77 -10.98 29.43
C VAL A 44 6.01 -10.23 28.12
N LYS A 45 7.17 -10.47 27.51
CA LYS A 45 7.49 -10.02 26.15
C LYS A 45 7.45 -11.18 25.17
N MET A 46 6.73 -11.01 24.07
CA MET A 46 6.75 -11.95 22.96
C MET A 46 7.96 -11.70 22.02
N GLY A 47 8.77 -12.73 21.82
CA GLY A 47 9.81 -12.81 20.81
C GLY A 47 9.29 -13.43 19.51
N LYS A 48 9.99 -13.20 18.40
CA LYS A 48 9.61 -13.76 17.09
C LYS A 48 9.78 -15.28 17.03
N PHE A 49 8.85 -15.94 16.33
CA PHE A 49 9.02 -17.34 15.92
C PHE A 49 10.19 -17.49 14.93
N ARG A 50 10.89 -18.61 14.99
CA ARG A 50 11.95 -18.98 14.02
C ARG A 50 11.70 -20.37 13.45
N TYR A 51 12.11 -20.57 12.21
CA TYR A 51 12.17 -21.90 11.63
C TYR A 51 13.41 -22.64 12.10
N GLU A 52 13.26 -23.93 12.39
CA GLU A 52 14.43 -24.80 12.47
C GLU A 52 14.92 -25.15 11.05
N ASN A 53 16.23 -25.37 10.89
CA ASN A 53 16.94 -25.56 9.62
C ASN A 53 16.40 -26.67 8.69
N LYS A 54 15.33 -27.39 9.09
CA LYS A 54 14.70 -28.50 8.37
C LYS A 54 13.23 -28.26 8.00
N VAL A 55 12.67 -27.10 8.33
CA VAL A 55 11.29 -26.78 7.96
C VAL A 55 11.29 -26.20 6.56
N GLN A 56 10.75 -26.94 5.60
CA GLN A 56 10.48 -26.42 4.27
C GLN A 56 9.33 -25.41 4.32
N GLU A 57 9.55 -24.25 3.73
CA GLU A 57 8.50 -23.24 3.49
C GLU A 57 7.70 -23.54 2.20
N SER A 58 8.07 -24.58 1.45
CA SER A 58 7.41 -25.01 0.21
C SER A 58 6.27 -25.98 0.51
N PHE A 59 5.12 -25.73 -0.13
CA PHE A 59 3.92 -26.55 -0.01
C PHE A 59 3.76 -27.37 -1.29
N GLU A 60 3.86 -28.70 -1.20
CA GLU A 60 3.63 -29.57 -2.34
C GLU A 60 2.17 -30.04 -2.34
N THR A 61 1.44 -29.67 -3.40
CA THR A 61 0.10 -30.19 -3.68
C THR A 61 0.18 -31.03 -4.95
N ASN A 62 -0.50 -32.17 -5.01
CA ASN A 62 -0.54 -32.99 -6.23
C ASN A 62 -1.26 -32.30 -7.41
N ALA A 63 -1.94 -31.17 -7.16
CA ALA A 63 -2.83 -30.53 -8.14
C ALA A 63 -2.28 -29.22 -8.76
N SER A 64 -1.25 -28.58 -8.21
CA SER A 64 -0.60 -27.43 -8.86
C SER A 64 0.67 -27.01 -8.11
N TYR A 65 1.76 -26.84 -8.85
CA TYR A 65 3.02 -26.25 -8.40
C TYR A 65 2.91 -24.72 -8.34
N SER A 66 2.17 -24.20 -7.37
CA SER A 66 2.24 -22.77 -7.04
C SER A 66 2.76 -22.62 -5.63
N ASP A 67 3.95 -22.04 -5.49
CA ASP A 67 4.47 -21.57 -4.21
C ASP A 67 3.40 -20.69 -3.54
N LEU A 68 3.02 -21.03 -2.30
CA LEU A 68 2.12 -20.20 -1.52
C LEU A 68 2.87 -18.91 -1.15
N VAL A 69 2.42 -17.80 -1.70
CA VAL A 69 2.93 -16.48 -1.31
C VAL A 69 2.14 -16.00 -0.10
N PHE A 70 2.81 -15.85 1.03
CA PHE A 70 2.23 -15.18 2.19
C PHE A 70 2.37 -13.66 2.05
N GLU A 71 1.39 -12.90 2.56
CA GLU A 71 1.52 -11.43 2.60
C GLU A 71 2.72 -10.99 3.46
N GLU A 72 3.00 -11.76 4.52
CA GLU A 72 4.15 -11.58 5.39
C GLU A 72 4.70 -12.95 5.83
N PRO A 73 5.97 -13.04 6.26
CA PRO A 73 6.56 -14.32 6.68
C PRO A 73 5.67 -15.05 7.70
N LEU A 74 5.40 -16.34 7.48
CA LEU A 74 4.52 -17.15 8.34
C LEU A 74 4.96 -17.11 9.83
N SER A 75 6.25 -16.98 10.11
CA SER A 75 6.77 -16.76 11.47
C SER A 75 6.26 -15.46 12.11
N ASP A 76 6.16 -14.37 11.35
CA ASP A 76 5.62 -13.11 11.81
C ASP A 76 4.09 -13.22 12.02
N GLN A 77 3.38 -13.92 11.12
CA GLN A 77 1.94 -14.18 11.28
C GLN A 77 1.64 -14.99 12.55
N ILE A 78 2.38 -16.08 12.79
CA ILE A 78 2.24 -16.92 14.00
C ILE A 78 2.61 -16.12 15.25
N THR A 79 3.64 -15.27 15.19
CA THR A 79 4.01 -14.39 16.31
C THR A 79 2.86 -13.45 16.67
N LYS A 80 2.24 -12.80 15.69
CA LYS A 80 1.09 -11.90 15.91
C LYS A 80 -0.13 -12.66 16.43
N ALA A 81 -0.40 -13.84 15.87
CA ALA A 81 -1.51 -14.70 16.28
C ALA A 81 -1.36 -15.13 17.75
N PHE A 82 -0.17 -15.61 18.14
CA PHE A 82 0.14 -16.00 19.51
C PHE A 82 0.13 -14.82 20.48
N ASN A 83 0.69 -13.67 20.08
CA ASN A 83 0.68 -12.47 20.90
C ASN A 83 -0.75 -12.02 21.21
N ARG A 84 -1.59 -11.92 20.17
CA ARG A 84 -3.01 -11.62 20.38
C ARG A 84 -3.64 -12.66 21.31
N TYR A 85 -3.39 -13.96 21.09
CA TYR A 85 -3.94 -15.02 21.96
C TYR A 85 -3.60 -14.79 23.44
N LEU A 86 -2.34 -14.48 23.76
CA LEU A 86 -1.94 -14.16 25.13
C LEU A 86 -2.66 -12.92 25.67
N GLU A 87 -2.81 -11.87 24.86
CA GLU A 87 -3.53 -10.63 25.23
C GLU A 87 -5.00 -10.90 25.58
N LYS A 88 -5.75 -11.61 24.72
CA LYS A 88 -7.19 -11.84 24.99
C LYS A 88 -7.44 -12.98 25.99
N SER A 89 -6.57 -14.00 26.04
CA SER A 89 -6.71 -15.09 27.01
C SER A 89 -6.43 -14.63 28.43
N GLY A 90 -5.65 -13.56 28.60
CA GLY A 90 -5.26 -13.06 29.92
C GLY A 90 -4.40 -14.06 30.68
N ILE A 91 -3.68 -14.97 30.01
CA ILE A 91 -2.78 -15.93 30.70
C ILE A 91 -1.75 -15.18 31.54
N PHE A 92 -1.25 -14.03 31.06
CA PHE A 92 -0.30 -13.19 31.77
C PHE A 92 -0.96 -11.87 32.19
N ARG A 93 -0.45 -11.27 33.27
CA ARG A 93 -0.94 -10.00 33.80
C ARG A 93 -0.81 -8.86 32.81
N GLU A 94 0.32 -8.80 32.12
CA GLU A 94 0.58 -7.77 31.11
C GLU A 94 1.48 -8.32 29.99
N ILE A 95 1.11 -8.00 28.75
CA ILE A 95 1.99 -8.18 27.59
C ILE A 95 2.69 -6.85 27.35
N VAL A 96 4.01 -6.82 27.51
CA VAL A 96 4.80 -5.58 27.46
C VAL A 96 5.57 -5.44 26.15
N ASP A 97 5.85 -4.21 25.75
CA ASP A 97 6.59 -3.92 24.52
C ASP A 97 8.10 -3.95 24.68
N ASP A 98 8.63 -3.66 25.88
CA ASP A 98 10.05 -3.61 26.17
C ASP A 98 10.48 -4.81 27.03
N THR A 99 11.62 -5.40 26.70
CA THR A 99 12.26 -6.44 27.50
C THR A 99 12.79 -5.96 28.85
N SER A 100 13.06 -4.65 29.03
CA SER A 100 13.51 -4.12 30.33
C SER A 100 12.46 -4.25 31.42
N ASP A 101 11.19 -4.23 31.01
CA ASP A 101 10.04 -4.20 31.89
C ASP A 101 9.36 -5.59 31.93
N ALA A 102 9.90 -6.56 31.20
CA ALA A 102 9.39 -7.92 31.15
C ALA A 102 10.05 -8.78 32.22
N ASP A 103 9.24 -9.48 33.00
CA ASP A 103 9.72 -10.54 33.88
C ASP A 103 10.14 -11.75 33.04
N ALA A 104 9.41 -12.06 31.97
CA ALA A 104 9.66 -13.20 31.09
C ALA A 104 9.72 -12.84 29.60
N VAL A 105 10.53 -13.57 28.82
CA VAL A 105 10.55 -13.49 27.35
C VAL A 105 10.20 -14.85 26.75
N VAL A 106 9.27 -14.84 25.80
CA VAL A 106 8.69 -16.03 25.18
C VAL A 106 9.15 -16.11 23.73
N PHE A 107 9.91 -17.14 23.36
CA PHE A 107 10.38 -17.34 21.98
C PHE A 107 9.68 -18.51 21.33
N GLY A 108 9.26 -18.35 20.08
CA GLY A 108 8.63 -19.41 19.31
C GLY A 108 9.59 -20.14 18.36
N ARG A 109 9.33 -21.42 18.10
CA ARG A 109 9.95 -22.22 17.04
C ARG A 109 8.88 -22.98 16.27
N ILE A 110 9.02 -23.00 14.95
CA ILE A 110 8.23 -23.85 14.05
C ILE A 110 9.09 -25.08 13.77
N ILE A 111 8.60 -26.26 14.15
CA ILE A 111 9.33 -27.53 14.03
C ILE A 111 8.85 -28.32 12.82
N ARG A 112 7.55 -28.23 12.53
CA ARG A 112 6.93 -28.88 11.39
C ARG A 112 5.77 -28.02 10.93
N SER A 113 5.69 -27.83 9.62
CA SER A 113 4.53 -27.31 8.91
C SER A 113 4.41 -28.17 7.66
N GLN A 114 3.46 -29.10 7.65
CA GLN A 114 3.22 -29.95 6.48
C GLN A 114 1.77 -29.81 6.05
N TRP A 115 1.58 -29.77 4.74
CA TRP A 115 0.29 -29.84 4.11
C TRP A 115 0.35 -30.90 3.03
N GLY A 116 -0.63 -31.78 2.97
CA GLY A 116 -0.68 -32.83 1.96
C GLY A 116 -2.03 -33.50 1.87
N GLU A 117 -2.27 -34.16 0.74
CA GLU A 117 -3.42 -35.05 0.56
C GLU A 117 -3.11 -36.37 1.26
N THR A 118 -3.76 -36.62 2.40
CA THR A 118 -3.71 -37.95 3.03
C THR A 118 -4.73 -38.86 2.34
N GLY A 119 -4.49 -39.12 1.06
CA GLY A 119 -5.26 -40.05 0.24
C GLY A 119 -4.30 -41.01 -0.44
N SER A 120 -4.50 -42.31 -0.24
CA SER A 120 -3.82 -43.32 -1.04
C SER A 120 -4.07 -43.00 -2.52
N ILE A 121 -3.00 -42.92 -3.32
CA ILE A 121 -3.06 -42.76 -4.78
C ILE A 121 -3.96 -43.83 -5.43
N TRP A 122 -4.19 -44.94 -4.74
CA TRP A 122 -5.09 -46.01 -5.16
C TRP A 122 -6.57 -45.64 -5.07
N THR A 123 -6.99 -44.70 -4.24
CA THR A 123 -8.41 -44.32 -4.10
C THR A 123 -8.93 -43.64 -5.37
N PRO A 124 -8.22 -42.63 -5.95
CA PRO A 124 -8.55 -42.10 -7.26
C PRO A 124 -8.43 -43.14 -8.38
N ILE A 125 -7.41 -44.01 -8.34
CA ILE A 125 -7.18 -45.04 -9.37
C ILE A 125 -8.24 -46.16 -9.35
N LEU A 126 -8.78 -46.52 -8.18
CA LEU A 126 -9.86 -47.49 -8.07
C LEU A 126 -11.22 -46.89 -8.44
N LEU A 127 -11.43 -45.59 -8.20
CA LEU A 127 -12.63 -44.86 -8.63
C LEU A 127 -12.59 -44.44 -10.12
N SER A 128 -11.40 -44.48 -10.75
CA SER A 128 -11.21 -44.01 -12.13
C SER A 128 -11.71 -44.96 -13.21
N ILE A 129 -11.96 -46.23 -12.89
CA ILE A 129 -12.34 -47.21 -13.90
C ILE A 129 -13.86 -47.19 -14.20
N PHE A 130 -14.73 -46.68 -13.29
CA PHE A 130 -16.19 -46.69 -13.54
C PHE A 130 -17.01 -45.47 -13.06
N THR A 131 -16.47 -44.50 -12.31
CA THR A 131 -17.33 -43.52 -11.58
C THR A 131 -16.87 -42.05 -11.58
N VAL A 132 -15.84 -41.68 -12.37
CA VAL A 132 -15.20 -40.35 -12.32
C VAL A 132 -16.17 -39.19 -12.47
N ASP A 133 -17.18 -39.32 -13.33
CA ASP A 133 -18.10 -38.22 -13.61
C ASP A 133 -19.25 -38.12 -12.60
N LEU A 134 -19.53 -39.18 -11.81
CA LEU A 134 -20.64 -39.20 -10.86
C LEU A 134 -20.21 -38.91 -9.42
N TYR A 135 -18.97 -39.25 -9.04
CA TYR A 135 -18.53 -39.15 -7.64
C TYR A 135 -18.56 -37.72 -7.05
N PRO A 136 -18.13 -36.66 -7.77
CA PRO A 136 -18.27 -35.28 -7.29
C PRO A 136 -19.73 -34.80 -7.29
N LEU A 137 -20.54 -35.29 -8.23
CA LEU A 137 -21.97 -35.00 -8.36
C LEU A 137 -22.81 -35.65 -7.24
N LEU A 138 -22.32 -36.75 -6.65
CA LEU A 138 -22.94 -37.45 -5.52
C LEU A 138 -22.46 -36.92 -4.15
N GLY A 139 -21.71 -35.81 -4.12
CA GLY A 139 -21.26 -35.17 -2.87
C GLY A 139 -20.02 -35.81 -2.23
N GLY A 140 -19.29 -36.66 -2.98
CA GLY A 140 -18.01 -37.20 -2.53
C GLY A 140 -16.93 -36.10 -2.41
N PRO A 141 -16.00 -36.21 -1.44
CA PRO A 141 -14.92 -35.25 -1.30
C PRO A 141 -13.91 -35.37 -2.44
N LEU A 142 -13.55 -34.23 -3.03
CA LEU A 142 -12.57 -34.11 -4.11
C LEU A 142 -11.14 -34.36 -3.62
N SER A 143 -10.84 -33.92 -2.39
CA SER A 143 -9.55 -34.13 -1.74
C SER A 143 -9.69 -34.09 -0.22
N TRP A 144 -8.67 -34.64 0.44
CA TRP A 144 -8.54 -34.63 1.90
C TRP A 144 -7.26 -33.89 2.29
N PRO A 145 -7.20 -32.58 2.05
CA PRO A 145 -6.09 -31.78 2.53
C PRO A 145 -6.03 -31.88 4.06
N ALA A 146 -4.82 -32.08 4.57
CA ALA A 146 -4.52 -32.06 5.98
C ALA A 146 -3.39 -31.08 6.24
N ALA A 147 -3.54 -30.23 7.25
CA ALA A 147 -2.49 -29.38 7.77
C ALA A 147 -2.01 -29.92 9.11
N GLU A 148 -0.69 -30.11 9.25
CA GLU A 148 -0.03 -30.45 10.52
C GLU A 148 0.97 -29.35 10.88
N VAL A 149 0.82 -28.79 12.08
CA VAL A 149 1.75 -27.79 12.61
C VAL A 149 2.23 -28.21 13.98
N ARG A 150 3.54 -28.14 14.19
CA ARG A 150 4.17 -28.32 15.50
C ARG A 150 4.92 -27.05 15.89
N LEU A 151 4.49 -26.46 16.99
CA LEU A 151 5.07 -25.25 17.57
C LEU A 151 5.76 -25.60 18.89
N GLU A 152 6.86 -24.91 19.15
CA GLU A 152 7.48 -24.87 20.46
C GLU A 152 7.63 -23.44 20.94
N VAL A 153 7.45 -23.24 22.24
CA VAL A 153 7.60 -21.97 22.91
C VAL A 153 8.55 -22.12 24.08
N VAL A 154 9.58 -21.27 24.12
CA VAL A 154 10.63 -21.26 25.13
C VAL A 154 10.45 -20.04 26.02
N VAL A 155 10.23 -20.25 27.31
CA VAL A 155 10.12 -19.18 28.30
C VAL A 155 11.48 -18.97 28.96
N LYS A 156 11.97 -17.72 28.99
CA LYS A 156 13.27 -17.34 29.56
C LYS A 156 13.14 -16.14 30.49
N HIS A 157 14.01 -16.08 31.49
CA HIS A 157 14.18 -14.89 32.31
C HIS A 157 15.23 -13.96 31.68
N PRO A 158 14.93 -12.66 31.43
CA PRO A 158 15.87 -11.74 30.77
C PRO A 158 17.22 -11.62 31.48
N SER A 159 17.23 -11.57 32.81
CA SER A 159 18.46 -11.38 33.60
C SER A 159 19.26 -12.67 33.81
N ARG A 160 18.59 -13.82 33.95
CA ARG A 160 19.27 -15.09 34.25
C ARG A 160 19.80 -15.81 33.00
N LYS A 161 19.36 -15.42 31.79
CA LYS A 161 19.68 -16.08 30.49
C LYS A 161 19.38 -17.59 30.44
N THR A 162 18.81 -18.17 31.49
CA THR A 162 18.47 -19.59 31.58
C THR A 162 17.13 -19.86 30.89
N CYS A 163 17.08 -20.97 30.17
CA CYS A 163 15.83 -21.55 29.69
C CYS A 163 15.05 -22.08 30.90
N PHE A 164 13.83 -21.60 31.13
CA PHE A 164 12.99 -22.15 32.19
C PHE A 164 12.35 -23.45 31.73
N ARG A 165 11.52 -23.36 30.67
CA ARG A 165 10.75 -24.48 30.16
C ARG A 165 10.44 -24.30 28.69
N ILE A 166 10.27 -25.43 28.02
CA ILE A 166 9.83 -25.51 26.63
C ILE A 166 8.43 -26.12 26.65
N TYR A 167 7.48 -25.42 26.04
CA TYR A 167 6.11 -25.87 25.82
C TYR A 167 5.95 -26.23 24.35
N SER A 168 5.35 -27.38 24.05
CA SER A 168 5.10 -27.81 22.67
C SER A 168 3.62 -28.01 22.44
N GLY A 169 3.12 -27.56 21.30
CA GLY A 169 1.77 -27.84 20.84
C GLY A 169 1.80 -28.40 19.42
N ALA A 170 0.91 -29.35 19.15
CA ALA A 170 0.73 -29.91 17.81
C ALA A 170 -0.74 -29.78 17.41
N GLY A 171 -0.99 -29.17 16.27
CA GLY A 171 -2.32 -29.11 15.68
C GLY A 171 -2.39 -29.91 14.40
N TYR A 172 -3.53 -30.57 14.20
CA TYR A 172 -3.82 -31.35 13.02
C TYR A 172 -5.25 -31.06 12.58
N ASN A 173 -5.41 -30.51 11.38
CA ASN A 173 -6.72 -30.25 10.82
C ASN A 173 -6.87 -30.96 9.48
N LYS A 174 -7.88 -31.83 9.37
CA LYS A 174 -8.25 -32.54 8.14
C LYS A 174 -9.70 -32.21 7.82
N GLN A 175 -9.93 -31.60 6.67
CA GLN A 175 -11.28 -31.32 6.18
C GLN A 175 -11.49 -31.92 4.80
N SER A 176 -12.66 -32.49 4.59
CA SER A 176 -13.14 -32.93 3.29
C SER A 176 -13.43 -31.71 2.42
N LEU A 177 -12.79 -31.60 1.25
CA LEU A 177 -13.13 -30.58 0.27
C LEU A 177 -14.26 -31.11 -0.61
N SER A 178 -15.47 -30.53 -0.50
CA SER A 178 -16.58 -30.85 -1.40
C SER A 178 -16.83 -29.68 -2.37
N LEU A 179 -17.38 -29.97 -3.56
CA LEU A 179 -17.82 -28.93 -4.50
C LEU A 179 -18.81 -27.94 -3.87
N TYR A 180 -19.53 -28.37 -2.83
CA TYR A 180 -20.57 -27.60 -2.17
C TYR A 180 -20.08 -26.79 -0.96
N SER A 181 -18.82 -26.97 -0.52
CA SER A 181 -18.29 -26.38 0.72
C SER A 181 -16.98 -25.59 0.54
N LEU A 182 -16.74 -25.05 -0.66
CA LEU A 182 -15.49 -24.39 -1.04
C LEU A 182 -15.10 -23.21 -0.12
N SER A 183 -16.05 -22.56 0.56
CA SER A 183 -15.78 -21.37 1.38
C SER A 183 -15.17 -21.65 2.75
N LYS A 184 -15.28 -22.88 3.30
CA LYS A 184 -14.83 -23.20 4.67
C LYS A 184 -13.52 -23.97 4.74
N SER A 185 -12.99 -24.44 3.62
CA SER A 185 -11.93 -25.46 3.62
C SER A 185 -10.71 -25.06 2.79
N SER A 186 -10.39 -23.76 2.72
CA SER A 186 -9.15 -23.32 2.07
C SER A 186 -7.91 -23.84 2.83
N PRO A 187 -6.76 -24.05 2.16
CA PRO A 187 -5.51 -24.41 2.84
C PRO A 187 -5.13 -23.43 3.97
N ALA A 188 -5.38 -22.14 3.76
CA ALA A 188 -5.17 -21.09 4.75
C ALA A 188 -6.03 -21.32 6.00
N THR A 189 -7.31 -21.67 5.81
CA THR A 189 -8.24 -21.95 6.91
C THR A 189 -7.79 -23.18 7.72
N GLN A 190 -7.38 -24.26 7.05
CA GLN A 190 -6.91 -25.48 7.73
C GLN A 190 -5.61 -25.25 8.50
N LEU A 191 -4.66 -24.51 7.89
CA LEU A 191 -3.41 -24.13 8.54
C LEU A 191 -3.69 -23.23 9.75
N SER A 192 -4.59 -22.26 9.63
CA SER A 192 -5.03 -21.40 10.74
C SER A 192 -5.61 -22.21 11.90
N LEU A 193 -6.47 -23.19 11.61
CA LEU A 193 -7.04 -24.09 12.63
C LEU A 193 -5.97 -24.97 13.31
N ALA A 194 -5.05 -25.55 12.54
CA ALA A 194 -3.95 -26.33 13.11
C ALA A 194 -3.01 -25.47 13.98
N ILE A 195 -2.72 -24.23 13.56
CA ILE A 195 -1.96 -23.28 14.38
C ILE A 195 -2.72 -22.98 15.68
N ASN A 196 -4.03 -22.71 15.60
CA ASN A 196 -4.86 -22.43 16.76
C ASN A 196 -4.82 -23.56 17.79
N ASP A 197 -4.96 -24.82 17.35
CA ASP A 197 -4.90 -25.98 18.24
C ASP A 197 -3.53 -26.11 18.93
N ALA A 198 -2.43 -25.87 18.21
CA ALA A 198 -1.10 -25.88 18.78
C ALA A 198 -0.92 -24.74 19.82
N ILE A 199 -1.43 -23.55 19.53
CA ILE A 199 -1.40 -22.39 20.44
C ILE A 199 -2.18 -22.68 21.73
N LEU A 200 -3.39 -23.25 21.61
CA LEU A 200 -4.23 -23.63 22.75
C LEU A 200 -3.54 -24.66 23.64
N GLN A 201 -2.91 -25.70 23.06
CA GLN A 201 -2.15 -26.69 23.83
C GLN A 201 -0.98 -26.05 24.59
N ILE A 202 -0.25 -25.13 23.95
CA ILE A 202 0.85 -24.40 24.60
C ILE A 202 0.31 -23.54 25.75
N GLY A 203 -0.77 -22.79 25.54
CA GLY A 203 -1.41 -21.97 26.58
C GLY A 203 -1.85 -22.79 27.78
N ASN A 204 -2.48 -23.95 27.55
CA ASN A 204 -2.85 -24.88 28.61
C ASN A 204 -1.64 -25.43 29.37
N GLY A 205 -0.54 -25.70 28.67
CA GLY A 205 0.73 -26.11 29.28
C GLY A 205 1.31 -25.03 30.20
N ILE A 206 1.36 -23.77 29.71
CA ILE A 206 1.82 -22.62 30.51
C ILE A 206 0.96 -22.46 31.76
N ASN A 207 -0.37 -22.53 31.63
CA ASN A 207 -1.28 -22.38 32.76
C ASN A 207 -1.12 -23.50 33.79
N LYS A 208 -0.90 -24.74 33.35
CA LYS A 208 -0.64 -25.87 34.27
C LYS A 208 0.64 -25.68 35.09
N ASP A 209 1.61 -24.94 34.58
CA ASP A 209 2.89 -24.65 35.24
C ASP A 209 2.92 -23.30 35.97
N ARG A 210 1.75 -22.69 36.20
CA ARG A 210 1.61 -21.36 36.81
C ARG A 210 2.43 -21.17 38.08
N GLU A 211 2.30 -22.06 39.06
CA GLU A 211 3.01 -21.91 40.35
C GLU A 211 4.53 -21.94 40.19
N ASN A 212 5.03 -22.82 39.32
CA ASN A 212 6.47 -22.92 39.04
C ASN A 212 7.01 -21.67 38.33
N LEU A 213 6.20 -21.07 37.44
CA LEU A 213 6.53 -19.81 36.79
C LEU A 213 6.61 -18.69 37.83
N LEU A 214 5.57 -18.53 38.67
CA LEU A 214 5.55 -17.50 39.70
C LEU A 214 6.76 -17.61 40.64
N GLU A 215 7.14 -18.82 41.05
CA GLU A 215 8.30 -19.03 41.90
C GLU A 215 9.62 -18.62 41.24
N LEU A 216 9.82 -18.96 39.96
CA LEU A 216 11.05 -18.62 39.23
C LEU A 216 11.25 -17.11 39.12
N PHE A 217 10.15 -16.39 38.90
CA PHE A 217 10.13 -14.95 38.67
C PHE A 217 9.94 -14.12 39.95
N LYS A 218 9.97 -14.74 41.14
CA LYS A 218 10.06 -13.99 42.40
C LYS A 218 11.30 -13.09 42.38
N PRO A 219 11.18 -11.81 42.82
CA PRO A 219 12.31 -10.90 42.92
C PRO A 219 13.43 -11.55 43.73
N LEU A 220 14.64 -11.62 43.17
CA LEU A 220 15.81 -12.04 43.95
C LEU A 220 15.95 -11.10 45.14
N PRO A 221 16.20 -11.61 46.36
CA PRO A 221 16.45 -10.75 47.51
C PRO A 221 17.60 -9.80 47.14
N SER A 222 17.31 -8.50 47.17
CA SER A 222 18.25 -7.47 46.76
C SER A 222 19.54 -7.61 47.57
N LYS A 223 20.63 -8.05 46.93
CA LYS A 223 21.97 -7.90 47.51
C LYS A 223 22.21 -6.41 47.65
N LYS A 224 22.26 -5.93 48.90
CA LYS A 224 22.76 -4.59 49.23
C LYS A 224 24.22 -4.52 48.78
N GLU A 225 24.46 -4.00 47.58
CA GLU A 225 25.80 -3.63 47.15
C GLU A 225 26.12 -2.24 47.71
N GLU A 226 27.05 -2.21 48.67
CA GLU A 226 27.74 -0.99 49.10
C GLU A 226 28.52 -0.42 47.91
N LYS A 227 28.02 0.66 47.32
CA LYS A 227 28.77 1.46 46.34
C LYS A 227 29.62 2.49 47.05
N GLN A 228 30.95 2.30 46.99
CA GLN A 228 31.92 3.36 47.20
C GLN A 228 31.78 4.44 46.12
N GLU A 229 31.42 5.65 46.54
CA GLU A 229 31.42 6.85 45.71
C GLU A 229 32.85 7.25 45.32
N LYS A 230 33.26 6.89 44.10
CA LYS A 230 34.31 7.64 43.40
C LYS A 230 33.68 8.91 42.83
N LYS A 231 34.22 10.06 43.25
CA LYS A 231 33.89 11.40 42.77
C LYS A 231 34.01 11.44 41.23
N GLN A 232 32.87 11.24 40.57
CA GLN A 232 32.76 11.18 39.11
C GLN A 232 32.78 12.62 38.58
N GLU A 233 33.71 12.93 37.67
CA GLU A 233 33.68 14.19 36.94
C GLU A 233 32.30 14.39 36.31
N PRO A 234 31.75 15.63 36.29
CA PRO A 234 30.44 15.88 35.72
C PRO A 234 30.40 15.42 34.26
N LEU A 235 29.55 14.43 33.99
CA LEU A 235 29.29 13.92 32.66
C LEU A 235 28.85 15.09 31.77
N ASP A 236 29.62 15.37 30.71
CA ASP A 236 29.18 16.25 29.62
C ASP A 236 27.96 15.60 28.97
N ILE A 237 26.77 16.18 29.12
CA ILE A 237 25.52 15.62 28.59
C ILE A 237 25.24 16.26 27.24
N PRO A 238 25.10 15.48 26.14
CA PRO A 238 24.80 16.06 24.84
C PRO A 238 23.41 16.71 24.83
N GLY A 239 23.31 17.89 24.22
CA GLY A 239 22.07 18.61 23.95
C GLY A 239 21.33 18.09 22.72
N ILE A 240 19.99 18.04 22.81
CA ILE A 240 19.09 17.67 21.70
C ILE A 240 18.10 18.80 21.46
N THR A 241 18.15 19.39 20.27
CA THR A 241 17.18 20.39 19.80
C THR A 241 16.42 19.85 18.60
N ILE A 242 15.14 19.52 18.81
CA ILE A 242 14.23 19.12 17.72
C ILE A 242 13.77 20.40 17.03
N ILE A 243 14.19 20.57 15.78
CA ILE A 243 13.85 21.71 14.93
C ILE A 243 12.46 21.48 14.30
N GLN A 244 12.22 20.26 13.81
CA GLN A 244 10.95 19.85 13.24
C GLN A 244 10.64 18.39 13.64
N PRO A 245 9.47 18.09 14.22
CA PRO A 245 8.42 19.03 14.60
C PRO A 245 8.83 19.81 15.87
N SER A 246 8.63 21.13 15.87
CA SER A 246 9.14 22.01 16.94
C SER A 246 8.37 21.89 18.26
N ARG A 247 7.14 21.34 18.24
CA ARG A 247 6.24 21.08 19.39
C ARG A 247 5.29 19.93 19.04
N GLU A 248 4.54 19.46 20.03
CA GLU A 248 3.38 18.59 19.80
C GLU A 248 2.44 19.23 18.78
N ARG A 249 2.06 18.46 17.76
CA ARG A 249 1.18 18.91 16.68
C ARG A 249 0.21 17.79 16.32
N ASN A 250 -0.99 18.22 15.95
CA ASN A 250 -1.90 17.40 15.17
C ASN A 250 -1.49 17.57 13.70
N LEU A 251 -1.25 16.47 13.02
CA LEU A 251 -0.85 16.43 11.63
C LEU A 251 -1.84 15.60 10.84
N VAL A 252 -2.01 15.98 9.58
CA VAL A 252 -2.89 15.30 8.63
C VAL A 252 -2.10 14.42 7.64
N TYR A 253 -0.79 14.63 7.56
CA TYR A 253 0.14 13.88 6.68
C TYR A 253 0.65 12.60 7.31
N ARG A 254 0.84 11.56 6.48
CA ARG A 254 1.39 10.27 6.89
C ARG A 254 2.89 10.31 7.19
N SER A 255 3.62 11.31 6.71
CA SER A 255 5.06 11.40 6.93
C SER A 255 5.52 12.83 7.19
N ILE A 256 6.52 12.93 8.05
CA ILE A 256 7.13 14.19 8.47
C ILE A 256 8.62 14.19 8.22
N LEU A 257 9.17 15.37 8.00
CA LEU A 257 10.61 15.57 8.02
C LEU A 257 11.05 15.86 9.46
N LEU A 258 11.70 14.89 10.09
CA LEU A 258 12.40 15.07 11.35
C LEU A 258 13.70 15.84 11.10
N LYS A 259 13.84 17.01 11.73
CA LYS A 259 15.11 17.77 11.78
C LYS A 259 15.55 17.92 13.23
N VAL A 260 16.75 17.44 13.56
CA VAL A 260 17.30 17.48 14.92
C VAL A 260 18.72 18.00 14.87
N LYS A 261 19.01 19.02 15.68
CA LYS A 261 20.37 19.53 15.90
C LYS A 261 20.91 18.98 17.21
N PHE A 262 22.14 18.51 17.16
CA PHE A 262 22.87 18.02 18.33
C PHE A 262 23.93 19.05 18.76
N GLU A 263 24.08 19.23 20.07
CA GLU A 263 25.03 20.17 20.66
C GLU A 263 25.82 19.46 21.76
N GLY A 264 27.13 19.68 21.85
CA GLY A 264 27.97 19.04 22.87
C GLY A 264 29.45 19.26 22.61
N LYS A 265 30.26 19.29 23.68
CA LYS A 265 31.72 19.42 23.56
C LYS A 265 32.37 18.07 23.24
N THR A 266 31.78 16.98 23.74
CA THR A 266 32.24 15.61 23.50
C THR A 266 31.62 15.04 22.23
N PRO A 267 32.42 14.42 21.32
CA PRO A 267 31.89 13.75 20.14
C PRO A 267 30.85 12.68 20.46
N LEU A 268 29.84 12.55 19.61
CA LEU A 268 28.83 11.49 19.72
C LEU A 268 29.48 10.12 19.50
N ALA A 269 29.12 9.16 20.35
CA ALA A 269 29.40 7.75 20.16
C ALA A 269 28.28 7.05 19.38
N GLY A 270 27.05 7.53 19.53
CA GLY A 270 25.91 7.01 18.79
C GLY A 270 24.63 7.82 19.02
N TYR A 271 23.63 7.55 18.19
CA TYR A 271 22.28 8.06 18.36
C TYR A 271 21.26 7.00 17.92
N SER A 272 20.07 7.04 18.49
CA SER A 272 18.90 6.27 18.04
C SER A 272 17.70 7.17 17.87
N VAL A 273 16.85 6.81 16.91
CA VAL A 273 15.53 7.41 16.71
C VAL A 273 14.52 6.27 16.75
N GLU A 274 13.51 6.38 17.59
CA GLU A 274 12.43 5.41 17.74
C GLU A 274 11.10 6.11 17.51
N LEU A 275 10.20 5.45 16.77
CA LEU A 275 8.82 5.87 16.59
C LEU A 275 7.93 4.77 17.14
N ASN A 276 7.06 5.11 18.09
CA ASN A 276 6.17 4.13 18.74
C ASN A 276 6.95 2.93 19.28
N ARG A 277 8.11 3.21 19.90
CA ARG A 277 9.06 2.22 20.43
C ARG A 277 9.73 1.31 19.38
N ALA A 278 9.45 1.49 18.09
CA ALA A 278 10.15 0.80 17.01
C ALA A 278 11.34 1.63 16.50
N PRO A 279 12.51 1.02 16.26
CA PRO A 279 13.66 1.74 15.72
C PRO A 279 13.37 2.25 14.31
N VAL A 280 13.65 3.52 14.06
CA VAL A 280 13.62 4.14 12.73
C VAL A 280 15.03 4.03 12.14
N ALA A 281 15.13 3.55 10.90
CA ALA A 281 16.41 3.45 10.20
C ALA A 281 17.19 4.77 10.28
N SER A 282 18.47 4.70 10.64
CA SER A 282 19.32 5.87 10.87
C SER A 282 19.29 6.83 9.67
N GLY A 283 19.26 8.13 9.98
CA GLY A 283 19.41 9.18 8.98
C GLY A 283 20.89 9.48 8.71
N ARG A 284 21.17 10.43 7.82
CA ARG A 284 22.54 10.91 7.64
C ARG A 284 22.76 12.04 8.64
N LEU A 285 23.65 11.83 9.61
CA LEU A 285 24.10 12.91 10.48
C LEU A 285 25.18 13.70 9.74
N SER A 286 24.95 14.99 9.53
CA SER A 286 25.97 15.88 9.00
C SER A 286 27.09 16.06 10.04
N GLY A 287 28.33 15.68 9.68
CA GLY A 287 29.49 15.84 10.55
C GLY A 287 29.88 17.29 10.83
N THR A 288 29.48 18.23 9.97
CA THR A 288 29.81 19.66 10.08
C THR A 288 28.74 20.47 10.80
N THR A 289 27.45 20.17 10.55
CA THR A 289 26.33 20.94 11.12
C THR A 289 25.69 20.26 12.34
N HIS A 290 26.08 19.01 12.63
CA HIS A 290 25.45 18.16 13.64
C HIS A 290 23.92 18.07 13.48
N LEU A 291 23.46 18.17 12.23
CA LEU A 291 22.06 18.10 11.86
C LEU A 291 21.72 16.69 11.37
N LEU A 292 20.69 16.10 11.95
CA LEU A 292 20.03 14.89 11.49
C LEU A 292 18.75 15.28 10.75
N GLU A 293 18.64 14.86 9.49
CA GLU A 293 17.40 14.96 8.72
C GLU A 293 16.92 13.57 8.31
N LYS A 294 15.65 13.26 8.61
CA LYS A 294 15.04 11.97 8.27
C LYS A 294 13.55 12.10 8.03
N ARG A 295 13.04 11.47 6.97
CA ARG A 295 11.59 11.32 6.77
C ARG A 295 11.08 10.14 7.61
N ILE A 296 10.04 10.37 8.39
CA ILE A 296 9.43 9.39 9.29
C ILE A 296 7.97 9.19 8.91
N VAL A 297 7.55 7.93 8.76
CA VAL A 297 6.17 7.55 8.47
C VAL A 297 5.42 7.32 9.78
N LEU A 298 4.34 8.05 9.99
CA LEU A 298 3.49 8.03 11.18
C LEU A 298 2.34 7.03 11.00
N SER A 299 1.91 6.43 12.11
CA SER A 299 0.66 5.70 12.22
C SER A 299 -0.50 6.68 12.45
N SER A 300 -1.74 6.29 12.13
CA SER A 300 -2.91 7.08 12.55
C SER A 300 -3.01 7.15 14.07
N GLY A 301 -3.45 8.29 14.60
CA GLY A 301 -3.55 8.55 16.03
C GLY A 301 -2.23 9.02 16.66
N ARG A 302 -2.02 8.69 17.94
CA ARG A 302 -0.88 9.19 18.72
C ARG A 302 0.42 8.49 18.34
N ASN A 303 1.42 9.25 17.93
CA ASN A 303 2.77 8.79 17.66
C ASN A 303 3.74 9.35 18.69
N THR A 304 4.64 8.51 19.21
CA THR A 304 5.68 8.91 20.15
C THR A 304 7.05 8.76 19.51
N LEU A 305 7.70 9.89 19.24
CA LEU A 305 9.05 9.96 18.73
C LEU A 305 10.04 10.11 19.89
N ILE A 306 11.04 9.24 19.94
CA ILE A 306 12.08 9.25 20.96
C ILE A 306 13.44 9.35 20.26
N ILE A 307 14.25 10.31 20.68
CA ILE A 307 15.62 10.49 20.20
C ILE A 307 16.56 10.27 21.39
N THR A 308 17.50 9.37 21.24
CA THR A 308 18.53 9.09 22.25
C THR A 308 19.90 9.43 21.68
N LEU A 309 20.69 10.18 22.44
CA LEU A 309 22.10 10.45 22.16
C LEU A 309 22.98 9.81 23.22
N VAL A 310 24.14 9.29 22.78
CA VAL A 310 25.21 8.83 23.66
C VAL A 310 26.52 9.44 23.16
N ASN A 311 27.26 10.10 24.04
CA ASN A 311 28.60 10.58 23.73
C ASN A 311 29.69 9.57 24.14
N LYS A 312 30.93 9.79 23.71
CA LYS A 312 32.05 8.89 24.00
C LYS A 312 32.40 8.76 25.49
N LYS A 313 31.94 9.68 26.35
CA LYS A 313 32.13 9.63 27.80
C LYS A 313 30.97 8.94 28.54
N GLY A 314 30.00 8.38 27.82
CA GLY A 314 28.83 7.71 28.39
C GLY A 314 27.70 8.67 28.79
N GLY A 315 27.84 9.97 28.53
CA GLY A 315 26.77 10.94 28.71
C GLY A 315 25.61 10.62 27.77
N LYS A 316 24.42 10.38 28.35
CA LYS A 316 23.21 9.99 27.63
C LYS A 316 22.14 11.05 27.78
N ARG A 317 21.48 11.42 26.67
CA ARG A 317 20.30 12.28 26.68
C ARG A 317 19.18 11.62 25.88
N LYS A 318 17.97 11.64 26.43
CA LYS A 318 16.75 11.23 25.76
C LYS A 318 15.86 12.45 25.58
N LYS A 319 15.23 12.60 24.42
CA LYS A 319 14.19 13.61 24.18
C LYS A 319 13.01 12.96 23.48
N GLN A 320 11.82 13.26 23.95
CA GLN A 320 10.57 12.73 23.43
C GLN A 320 9.75 13.85 22.80
N CYS A 321 9.04 13.52 21.73
CA CYS A 321 8.04 14.37 21.10
C CYS A 321 6.82 13.52 20.76
N ILE A 322 5.62 14.04 21.04
CA ILE A 322 4.36 13.38 20.70
C ILE A 322 3.78 14.08 19.47
N ILE A 323 3.29 13.29 18.51
CA ILE A 323 2.71 13.76 17.27
C ILE A 323 1.38 13.03 17.09
N ASN A 324 0.26 13.73 17.06
CA ASN A 324 -1.01 13.11 16.71
C ASN A 324 -1.19 13.18 15.20
N CYS A 325 -1.57 12.08 14.56
CA CYS A 325 -1.79 11.99 13.12
C CYS A 325 -3.26 11.67 12.86
N ASP A 326 -4.05 12.71 12.59
CA ASP A 326 -5.46 12.60 12.26
C ASP A 326 -5.58 12.45 10.74
N ARG A 327 -5.32 11.22 10.27
CA ARG A 327 -5.25 10.91 8.84
C ARG A 327 -6.57 11.29 8.18
N VAL A 328 -6.49 12.17 7.19
CA VAL A 328 -7.65 12.49 6.37
C VAL A 328 -7.91 11.32 5.42
N THR A 329 -9.17 10.91 5.34
CA THR A 329 -9.63 9.92 4.37
C THR A 329 -10.52 10.61 3.36
N LEU A 330 -10.36 10.27 2.09
CA LEU A 330 -11.32 10.66 1.07
C LEU A 330 -12.48 9.67 1.11
N LEU A 331 -13.70 10.19 1.01
CA LEU A 331 -14.87 9.35 0.73
C LEU A 331 -14.76 8.85 -0.71
N ASN A 332 -14.07 7.73 -0.91
CA ASN A 332 -13.62 7.16 -2.19
C ASN A 332 -14.64 7.27 -3.33
N PRO A 333 -14.58 8.29 -4.21
CA PRO A 333 -15.28 8.20 -5.48
C PRO A 333 -14.51 7.22 -6.37
N ARG A 334 -15.22 6.41 -7.15
CA ARG A 334 -14.55 5.61 -8.19
C ARG A 334 -14.15 6.55 -9.31
N ARG A 335 -12.86 6.64 -9.60
CA ARG A 335 -12.34 7.55 -10.62
C ARG A 335 -11.92 6.78 -11.85
N TRP A 336 -12.38 7.24 -13.00
CA TRP A 336 -11.99 6.76 -14.32
C TRP A 336 -11.10 7.79 -14.97
N VAL A 337 -10.00 7.35 -15.57
CA VAL A 337 -9.03 8.24 -16.21
C VAL A 337 -8.76 7.76 -17.62
N LEU A 338 -8.90 8.66 -18.59
CA LEU A 338 -8.39 8.49 -19.94
C LEU A 338 -7.22 9.45 -20.14
N ILE A 339 -6.04 8.92 -20.41
CA ILE A 339 -4.83 9.70 -20.71
C ILE A 339 -4.48 9.45 -22.16
N VAL A 340 -4.33 10.53 -22.93
CA VAL A 340 -3.99 10.50 -24.35
C VAL A 340 -2.67 11.25 -24.55
N SER A 341 -1.66 10.55 -25.04
CA SER A 341 -0.33 11.10 -25.37
C SER A 341 0.05 10.65 -26.78
N PRO A 342 -0.33 11.41 -27.83
CA PRO A 342 -0.23 10.95 -29.21
C PRO A 342 1.16 11.02 -29.82
N LEU A 343 2.08 11.71 -29.16
CA LEU A 343 3.48 11.75 -29.55
C LEU A 343 4.20 10.56 -28.93
N ASP A 344 5.02 9.91 -29.75
CA ASP A 344 5.80 8.75 -29.34
C ASP A 344 6.90 9.22 -28.39
N SER A 345 6.57 9.26 -27.10
CA SER A 345 7.45 9.80 -26.05
C SER A 345 8.43 8.76 -25.51
N GLY A 346 8.57 7.62 -26.20
CA GLY A 346 9.34 6.46 -25.76
C GLY A 346 8.70 5.74 -24.57
N ASP A 347 8.91 4.42 -24.46
CA ASP A 347 8.45 3.62 -23.31
C ASP A 347 9.49 3.59 -22.17
N SER A 348 10.39 4.58 -22.11
CA SER A 348 11.38 4.66 -21.03
C SER A 348 10.70 4.98 -19.71
N ASP A 349 11.23 4.45 -18.61
CA ASP A 349 10.76 4.77 -17.26
C ASP A 349 11.04 6.23 -16.86
N GLU A 350 11.87 6.92 -17.64
CA GLU A 350 12.13 8.36 -17.51
C GLU A 350 11.03 9.22 -18.15
N ASN A 351 10.14 8.64 -18.96
CA ASN A 351 9.03 9.36 -19.57
C ASN A 351 8.09 9.91 -18.47
N PRO A 352 7.93 11.24 -18.35
CA PRO A 352 7.18 11.84 -17.25
C PRO A 352 5.67 11.59 -17.35
N VAL A 353 5.12 11.34 -18.55
CA VAL A 353 3.73 10.91 -18.72
C VAL A 353 3.53 9.50 -18.17
N LYS A 354 4.46 8.58 -18.45
CA LYS A 354 4.44 7.21 -17.88
C LYS A 354 4.54 7.25 -16.36
N ARG A 355 5.45 8.08 -15.83
CA ARG A 355 5.57 8.31 -14.38
C ARG A 355 4.28 8.88 -13.79
N PHE A 356 3.62 9.83 -14.45
CA PHE A 356 2.34 10.37 -14.01
C PHE A 356 1.24 9.31 -13.97
N VAL A 357 1.11 8.50 -15.02
CA VAL A 357 0.19 7.34 -15.07
C VAL A 357 0.45 6.40 -13.89
N ASN A 358 1.72 6.08 -13.64
CA ASN A 358 2.11 5.19 -12.54
C ASN A 358 1.83 5.81 -11.17
N THR A 359 2.00 7.12 -11.01
CA THR A 359 1.62 7.85 -9.78
C THR A 359 0.12 7.73 -9.54
N LEU A 360 -0.73 7.96 -10.55
CA LEU A 360 -2.18 7.80 -10.41
C LEU A 360 -2.55 6.38 -9.97
N LYS A 361 -1.96 5.35 -10.62
CA LYS A 361 -2.21 3.94 -10.28
C LYS A 361 -1.82 3.57 -8.84
N LYS A 362 -0.82 4.25 -8.25
CA LYS A 362 -0.40 4.04 -6.86
C LYS A 362 -1.37 4.62 -5.83
N HIS A 363 -2.17 5.61 -6.21
CA HIS A 363 -3.18 6.25 -5.35
C HIS A 363 -4.55 5.55 -5.46
N GLU A 364 -4.60 4.27 -5.08
CA GLU A 364 -5.87 3.52 -5.04
C GLU A 364 -6.87 4.09 -4.04
N ASP A 365 -6.37 4.66 -2.93
CA ASP A 365 -7.13 5.41 -1.94
C ASP A 365 -7.69 6.74 -2.51
N GLY A 366 -7.06 7.27 -3.56
CA GLY A 366 -7.62 8.30 -4.43
C GLY A 366 -8.65 7.77 -5.44
N GLY A 367 -9.05 6.49 -5.39
CA GLY A 367 -10.06 5.94 -6.30
C GLY A 367 -9.54 5.56 -7.71
N PHE A 368 -8.24 5.72 -7.98
CA PHE A 368 -7.57 5.51 -9.28
C PHE A 368 -7.02 4.10 -9.48
N SER A 369 -7.83 3.05 -9.29
CA SER A 369 -7.38 1.67 -9.52
C SER A 369 -6.87 1.46 -10.93
N GLU A 370 -5.90 0.56 -11.13
CA GLU A 370 -5.34 0.25 -12.44
C GLU A 370 -6.40 -0.06 -13.52
N LYS A 371 -7.45 -0.79 -13.18
CA LYS A 371 -8.56 -1.15 -14.09
C LYS A 371 -9.38 0.05 -14.59
N ARG A 372 -9.20 1.23 -13.98
CA ARG A 372 -9.91 2.47 -14.30
C ARG A 372 -9.01 3.54 -14.92
N VAL A 373 -7.72 3.26 -15.11
CA VAL A 373 -6.75 4.15 -15.76
C VAL A 373 -6.41 3.59 -17.15
N LEU A 374 -6.90 4.24 -18.20
CA LEU A 374 -6.60 3.91 -19.59
C LEU A 374 -5.62 4.92 -20.16
N TRP A 375 -4.50 4.43 -20.70
CA TRP A 375 -3.48 5.26 -21.33
C TRP A 375 -3.31 4.89 -22.80
N LEU A 376 -3.61 5.83 -23.70
CA LEU A 376 -3.34 5.74 -25.13
C LEU A 376 -2.07 6.53 -25.45
N ASN A 377 -0.99 5.83 -25.80
CA ASN A 377 0.32 6.43 -26.07
C ASN A 377 0.79 6.20 -27.51
N GLY A 378 1.49 7.17 -28.08
CA GLY A 378 2.11 7.10 -29.41
C GLY A 378 1.12 6.61 -30.46
N LYS A 379 1.51 5.58 -31.21
CA LYS A 379 0.71 4.98 -32.30
C LYS A 379 -0.68 4.49 -31.88
N ASN A 380 -0.92 4.22 -30.58
CA ASN A 380 -2.21 3.79 -30.08
C ASN A 380 -3.21 4.94 -29.87
N ALA A 381 -2.75 6.19 -29.83
CA ALA A 381 -3.58 7.37 -29.65
C ALA A 381 -4.11 7.91 -30.99
N THR A 382 -4.69 7.03 -31.81
CA THR A 382 -5.37 7.42 -33.05
C THR A 382 -6.72 8.04 -32.75
N ARG A 383 -7.25 8.82 -33.71
CA ARG A 383 -8.62 9.38 -33.63
C ARG A 383 -9.66 8.31 -33.29
N SER A 384 -9.61 7.17 -33.97
CA SER A 384 -10.56 6.06 -33.75
C SER A 384 -10.45 5.48 -32.35
N ASN A 385 -9.24 5.27 -31.85
CA ASN A 385 -9.01 4.67 -30.53
C ASN A 385 -9.42 5.62 -29.40
N ILE A 386 -9.17 6.93 -29.54
CA ILE A 386 -9.59 7.92 -28.54
C ILE A 386 -11.12 7.98 -28.47
N LEU A 387 -11.81 8.07 -29.61
CA LEU A 387 -13.29 8.08 -29.63
C LEU A 387 -13.87 6.75 -29.12
N ALA A 388 -13.25 5.61 -29.47
CA ALA A 388 -13.64 4.31 -28.94
C ALA A 388 -13.42 4.22 -27.42
N ALA A 389 -12.31 4.76 -26.90
CA ALA A 389 -12.04 4.82 -25.48
C ALA A 389 -13.09 5.65 -24.75
N ILE A 390 -13.46 6.83 -25.27
CA ILE A 390 -14.55 7.63 -24.71
C ILE A 390 -15.85 6.82 -24.70
N ARG A 391 -16.22 6.21 -25.83
CA ARG A 391 -17.45 5.39 -25.94
C ARG A 391 -17.46 4.19 -24.99
N ASN A 392 -16.32 3.59 -24.70
CA ASN A 392 -16.23 2.35 -23.92
C ASN A 392 -15.96 2.58 -22.42
N LEU A 393 -15.28 3.68 -22.07
CA LEU A 393 -14.95 4.03 -20.69
C LEU A 393 -16.14 4.71 -20.00
N THR A 394 -16.84 5.57 -20.73
CA THR A 394 -17.93 6.38 -20.15
C THR A 394 -19.15 5.58 -19.66
N PRO A 395 -19.61 4.48 -20.30
CA PRO A 395 -20.72 3.70 -19.78
C PRO A 395 -20.37 2.91 -18.51
N LYS A 396 -19.07 2.69 -18.25
CA LYS A 396 -18.62 2.00 -17.03
C LYS A 396 -18.61 2.91 -15.81
N ALA A 397 -18.62 4.23 -16.01
CA ALA A 397 -18.68 5.22 -14.95
C ALA A 397 -20.12 5.38 -14.44
N GLY A 398 -20.33 5.05 -13.17
CA GLY A 398 -21.62 5.25 -12.50
C GLY A 398 -21.92 6.74 -12.25
N LYS A 399 -23.18 7.06 -11.90
CA LYS A 399 -23.64 8.45 -11.66
C LYS A 399 -22.90 9.18 -10.52
N ARG A 400 -22.20 8.45 -9.65
CA ARG A 400 -21.42 8.97 -8.51
C ARG A 400 -19.91 8.93 -8.74
N ASP A 401 -19.48 8.31 -9.84
CA ASP A 401 -18.06 8.22 -10.20
C ASP A 401 -17.56 9.59 -10.66
N GLU A 402 -16.25 9.73 -10.83
CA GLU A 402 -15.65 10.90 -11.48
C GLU A 402 -14.87 10.44 -12.71
N VAL A 403 -14.91 11.21 -13.78
CA VAL A 403 -14.19 10.89 -15.02
C VAL A 403 -13.20 12.01 -15.34
N PHE A 404 -11.93 11.65 -15.47
CA PHE A 404 -10.85 12.54 -15.84
C PHE A 404 -10.36 12.21 -17.24
N LEU A 405 -10.26 13.22 -18.09
CA LEU A 405 -9.66 13.08 -19.42
C LEU A 405 -8.45 14.00 -19.50
N PHE A 406 -7.27 13.42 -19.67
CA PHE A 406 -6.01 14.13 -19.87
C PHE A 406 -5.58 13.98 -21.32
N PHE A 407 -5.46 15.09 -22.04
CA PHE A 407 -4.83 15.12 -23.35
C PHE A 407 -3.49 15.86 -23.25
N ILE A 408 -2.40 15.20 -23.62
CA ILE A 408 -1.03 15.72 -23.54
C ILE A 408 -0.41 15.62 -24.93
N GLY A 409 -0.53 16.68 -25.74
CA GLY A 409 -0.08 16.62 -27.12
C GLY A 409 -0.12 17.95 -27.84
N HIS A 410 -0.02 17.91 -29.16
CA HIS A 410 -0.15 19.11 -30.00
C HIS A 410 -1.61 19.47 -30.23
N GLY A 411 -1.85 20.76 -30.49
CA GLY A 411 -3.15 21.30 -30.86
C GLY A 411 -2.98 22.42 -31.88
N PHE A 412 -3.93 22.56 -32.78
CA PHE A 412 -3.87 23.60 -33.82
C PHE A 412 -5.26 24.16 -34.11
N SER A 413 -5.27 25.35 -34.71
CA SER A 413 -6.49 25.98 -35.19
C SER A 413 -6.38 26.24 -36.69
N LEU A 414 -7.43 25.95 -37.44
CA LEU A 414 -7.55 26.36 -38.85
C LEU A 414 -8.21 27.74 -39.00
N SER A 415 -9.01 28.16 -38.01
CA SER A 415 -9.63 29.49 -37.96
C SER A 415 -9.84 29.94 -36.51
N SER A 416 -10.54 31.07 -36.29
CA SER A 416 -10.96 31.49 -34.95
C SER A 416 -12.18 30.73 -34.41
N ARG A 417 -12.86 29.95 -35.24
CA ARG A 417 -14.10 29.25 -34.88
C ARG A 417 -13.83 28.03 -33.97
N PRO A 418 -14.71 27.75 -33.00
CA PRO A 418 -14.66 26.55 -32.14
C PRO A 418 -14.38 25.22 -32.84
N GLU A 419 -15.14 24.93 -33.89
CA GLU A 419 -15.08 23.70 -34.68
C GLU A 419 -13.74 23.50 -35.39
N ASP A 420 -12.99 24.58 -35.59
CA ASP A 420 -11.71 24.58 -36.29
C ASP A 420 -10.51 24.40 -35.34
N ASN A 421 -10.76 24.12 -34.05
CA ASN A 421 -9.72 23.78 -33.08
C ASN A 421 -9.57 22.27 -32.99
N PHE A 422 -8.37 21.75 -33.30
CA PHE A 422 -8.10 20.33 -33.42
C PHE A 422 -7.01 19.85 -32.46
N LEU A 423 -7.22 18.63 -31.95
CA LEU A 423 -6.29 17.83 -31.16
C LEU A 423 -5.51 16.89 -32.08
N TYR A 424 -4.18 16.98 -32.08
CA TYR A 424 -3.35 16.05 -32.83
C TYR A 424 -3.51 14.63 -32.29
N CYS A 425 -3.93 13.71 -33.14
CA CYS A 425 -3.88 12.27 -32.90
C CYS A 425 -2.67 11.65 -33.60
N ALA A 426 -2.34 10.41 -33.25
CA ALA A 426 -1.41 9.61 -34.04
C ALA A 426 -1.92 9.47 -35.48
N GLY A 427 -1.09 9.85 -36.46
CA GLY A 427 -1.45 9.84 -37.88
C GLY A 427 -2.22 11.08 -38.36
N THR A 428 -2.27 12.16 -37.59
CA THR A 428 -2.92 13.42 -38.03
C THR A 428 -2.32 13.98 -39.30
N SER A 429 -3.18 14.32 -40.26
CA SER A 429 -2.85 15.07 -41.46
C SER A 429 -3.53 16.44 -41.41
N VAL A 430 -2.73 17.50 -41.42
CA VAL A 430 -3.21 18.90 -41.47
C VAL A 430 -4.04 19.18 -42.73
N LYS A 431 -3.81 18.43 -43.81
CA LYS A 431 -4.59 18.54 -45.05
C LYS A 431 -6.02 17.99 -44.90
N ASN A 432 -6.20 17.01 -44.02
CA ASN A 432 -7.49 16.33 -43.80
C ASN A 432 -7.77 16.19 -42.29
N PRO A 433 -7.87 17.30 -41.54
CA PRO A 433 -7.91 17.27 -40.09
C PRO A 433 -9.22 16.68 -39.55
N ASP A 434 -10.34 16.85 -40.26
CA ASP A 434 -11.65 16.33 -39.84
C ASP A 434 -11.71 14.81 -39.70
N THR A 435 -10.91 14.10 -40.51
CA THR A 435 -10.89 12.63 -40.55
C THR A 435 -9.70 12.03 -39.79
N THR A 436 -8.67 12.82 -39.49
CA THR A 436 -7.41 12.32 -38.89
C THR A 436 -7.09 12.90 -37.51
N ALA A 437 -7.65 14.07 -37.17
CA ALA A 437 -7.60 14.70 -35.85
C ALA A 437 -8.98 14.67 -35.17
N ILE A 438 -9.04 15.16 -33.93
CA ILE A 438 -10.30 15.35 -33.20
C ILE A 438 -10.51 16.83 -33.00
N SER A 439 -11.56 17.41 -33.58
CA SER A 439 -11.94 18.79 -33.23
C SER A 439 -12.47 18.84 -31.80
N VAL A 440 -12.29 19.98 -31.13
CA VAL A 440 -12.82 20.19 -29.77
C VAL A 440 -14.35 20.07 -29.77
N ALA A 441 -15.02 20.47 -30.86
CA ALA A 441 -16.45 20.27 -31.06
C ALA A 441 -16.83 18.77 -31.14
N VAL A 442 -16.11 17.96 -31.93
CA VAL A 442 -16.35 16.50 -32.01
C VAL A 442 -16.10 15.83 -30.66
N LEU A 443 -15.05 16.23 -29.95
CA LEU A 443 -14.81 15.75 -28.60
C LEU A 443 -15.96 16.13 -27.66
N GLN A 444 -16.41 17.38 -27.72
CA GLN A 444 -17.54 17.87 -26.94
C GLN A 444 -18.79 17.02 -27.16
N ASP A 445 -19.14 16.77 -28.42
CA ASP A 445 -20.31 15.97 -28.80
C ASP A 445 -20.16 14.52 -28.34
N ALA A 446 -18.98 13.91 -28.50
CA ALA A 446 -18.72 12.56 -28.02
C ALA A 446 -18.88 12.47 -26.49
N LEU A 447 -18.36 13.44 -25.74
CA LEU A 447 -18.53 13.48 -24.29
C LEU A 447 -20.00 13.68 -23.93
N ARG A 448 -20.72 14.61 -24.58
CA ARG A 448 -22.14 14.86 -24.33
C ARG A 448 -23.01 13.63 -24.62
N PHE A 449 -22.72 12.90 -25.70
CA PHE A 449 -23.55 11.79 -26.16
C PHE A 449 -23.28 10.49 -25.40
N TYR A 450 -22.02 10.18 -25.11
CA TYR A 450 -21.64 8.90 -24.50
C TYR A 450 -21.49 8.96 -22.98
N MET A 451 -21.30 10.15 -22.39
CA MET A 451 -21.02 10.25 -20.96
C MET A 451 -22.29 10.26 -20.09
N ALA A 452 -22.53 9.12 -19.44
CA ALA A 452 -23.61 8.97 -18.46
C ALA A 452 -23.30 9.60 -17.09
N CYS A 453 -22.02 9.88 -16.81
CA CYS A 453 -21.57 10.46 -15.55
C CYS A 453 -21.64 12.00 -15.59
N PRO A 454 -22.36 12.66 -14.67
CA PRO A 454 -22.44 14.13 -14.62
C PRO A 454 -21.20 14.79 -14.02
N ARG A 455 -20.23 14.01 -13.50
CA ARG A 455 -19.03 14.51 -12.78
C ARG A 455 -17.77 14.26 -13.62
N TYR A 456 -17.64 15.03 -14.69
CA TYR A 456 -16.48 14.93 -15.57
C TYR A 456 -15.58 16.17 -15.50
N TYR A 457 -14.28 15.88 -15.58
CA TYR A 457 -13.17 16.80 -15.55
C TYR A 457 -12.30 16.61 -16.81
N GLY A 458 -12.16 17.67 -17.60
CA GLY A 458 -11.29 17.68 -18.77
C GLY A 458 -10.01 18.48 -18.53
N GLN A 459 -8.86 17.90 -18.82
CA GLN A 459 -7.57 18.60 -18.81
C GLN A 459 -6.89 18.43 -20.16
N TYR A 460 -6.66 19.55 -20.84
CA TYR A 460 -6.14 19.59 -22.19
C TYR A 460 -4.88 20.42 -22.22
N LEU A 461 -3.76 19.77 -22.48
CA LEU A 461 -2.50 20.45 -22.69
C LEU A 461 -2.15 20.43 -24.17
N PHE A 462 -1.80 21.61 -24.68
CA PHE A 462 -1.38 21.85 -26.04
C PHE A 462 0.06 22.35 -26.06
N THR A 463 1.00 21.49 -26.39
CA THR A 463 2.42 21.82 -26.32
C THR A 463 2.96 22.53 -27.55
N ARG A 464 2.28 22.43 -28.70
CA ARG A 464 2.69 23.05 -29.98
C ARG A 464 1.55 23.02 -31.01
N SER A 465 1.59 23.92 -31.99
CA SER A 465 1.01 23.69 -33.32
C SER A 465 2.09 23.23 -34.30
N GLY A 466 1.72 22.46 -35.32
CA GLY A 466 2.64 22.18 -36.44
C GLY A 466 3.10 23.48 -37.10
N SER A 467 4.27 23.48 -37.76
CA SER A 467 4.89 24.66 -38.39
C SER A 467 4.06 25.36 -39.47
N SER A 468 2.93 24.78 -39.88
CA SER A 468 2.06 25.22 -40.96
C SER A 468 0.65 25.64 -40.51
N VAL A 469 0.38 25.66 -39.20
CA VAL A 469 -0.95 25.97 -38.65
C VAL A 469 -0.87 26.84 -37.40
N SER A 470 -1.91 27.65 -37.19
CA SER A 470 -2.00 28.50 -36.01
C SER A 470 -2.06 27.67 -34.73
N PRO A 471 -1.51 28.19 -33.62
CA PRO A 471 -1.76 27.66 -32.29
C PRO A 471 -3.24 27.50 -32.02
N ILE A 472 -3.58 26.53 -31.18
CA ILE A 472 -4.95 26.35 -30.73
C ILE A 472 -5.46 27.62 -30.06
N ASN A 473 -6.69 28.01 -30.35
CA ASN A 473 -7.30 29.20 -29.78
C ASN A 473 -7.92 28.88 -28.42
N LEU A 474 -7.18 29.14 -27.34
CA LEU A 474 -7.62 28.84 -25.97
C LEU A 474 -8.91 29.56 -25.55
N LYS A 475 -9.19 30.75 -26.09
CA LYS A 475 -10.46 31.44 -25.86
C LYS A 475 -11.63 30.62 -26.44
N SER A 476 -11.47 30.16 -27.67
CA SER A 476 -12.44 29.32 -28.37
C SER A 476 -12.61 27.96 -27.69
N VAL A 477 -11.51 27.33 -27.26
CA VAL A 477 -11.54 26.09 -26.44
C VAL A 477 -12.33 26.33 -25.16
N LYS A 478 -12.08 27.42 -24.43
CA LYS A 478 -12.82 27.75 -23.20
C LYS A 478 -14.31 27.88 -23.45
N GLU A 479 -14.71 28.63 -24.47
CA GLU A 479 -16.11 28.86 -24.83
C GLU A 479 -16.82 27.57 -25.24
N THR A 480 -16.12 26.69 -25.96
CA THR A 480 -16.63 25.37 -26.38
C THR A 480 -16.84 24.46 -25.18
N MET A 481 -15.84 24.37 -24.30
CA MET A 481 -15.87 23.48 -23.14
C MET A 481 -16.81 23.98 -22.04
N ALA A 482 -17.06 25.29 -21.95
CA ALA A 482 -18.08 25.87 -21.06
C ALA A 482 -19.51 25.39 -21.37
N LYS A 483 -19.76 24.90 -22.58
CA LYS A 483 -21.06 24.35 -22.98
C LYS A 483 -21.23 22.88 -22.58
N LEU A 484 -20.20 22.22 -22.06
CA LEU A 484 -20.35 20.87 -21.49
C LEU A 484 -21.04 20.94 -20.13
N PRO A 485 -21.91 19.97 -19.79
CA PRO A 485 -22.42 19.78 -18.44
C PRO A 485 -21.33 19.19 -17.52
N ALA A 486 -20.15 19.81 -17.51
CA ALA A 486 -18.95 19.35 -16.83
C ALA A 486 -18.78 20.01 -15.46
N TRP A 487 -18.00 19.37 -14.60
CA TRP A 487 -17.59 19.91 -13.30
C TRP A 487 -16.27 20.70 -13.37
N GLY A 488 -15.59 20.68 -14.51
CA GLY A 488 -14.42 21.52 -14.72
C GLY A 488 -13.69 21.20 -16.02
N THR A 489 -13.11 22.22 -16.65
CA THR A 489 -12.14 22.04 -17.74
C THR A 489 -10.98 23.00 -17.59
N VAL A 490 -9.77 22.51 -17.85
CA VAL A 490 -8.55 23.31 -17.97
C VAL A 490 -7.92 23.05 -19.32
N ALA A 491 -7.55 24.12 -20.00
CA ALA A 491 -6.77 24.11 -21.22
C ALA A 491 -5.51 24.94 -21.02
N ALA A 492 -4.34 24.43 -21.38
CA ALA A 492 -3.07 25.16 -21.30
C ALA A 492 -2.29 25.06 -22.61
N ALA A 493 -1.70 26.16 -23.07
CA ALA A 493 -0.86 26.17 -24.28
C ALA A 493 0.43 26.98 -24.10
N VAL A 494 1.51 26.60 -24.79
CA VAL A 494 2.80 27.32 -24.76
C VAL A 494 2.75 28.54 -25.71
N ARG A 495 3.08 29.75 -25.20
CA ARG A 495 3.14 31.03 -25.93
C ARG A 495 4.35 31.20 -26.84
N ALA A 496 5.50 30.61 -26.49
CA ALA A 496 6.76 30.88 -27.16
C ALA A 496 7.47 29.60 -27.55
N PHE A 497 7.54 29.34 -28.86
CA PHE A 497 8.21 28.20 -29.47
C PHE A 497 9.71 28.19 -29.15
N GLY A 498 10.20 27.19 -28.41
CA GLY A 498 11.65 27.02 -28.22
C GLY A 498 12.08 25.65 -27.70
N LYS A 499 12.66 24.85 -28.61
CA LYS A 499 13.30 23.52 -28.45
C LYS A 499 12.45 22.40 -27.83
N ASP A 500 12.81 21.16 -28.17
CA ASP A 500 12.05 19.92 -27.99
C ASP A 500 11.87 19.45 -26.52
N ASP A 501 12.29 20.24 -25.53
CA ASP A 501 12.27 19.93 -24.08
C ASP A 501 10.93 20.28 -23.37
N GLU A 502 9.91 20.69 -24.12
CA GLU A 502 8.68 21.27 -23.55
C GLU A 502 7.65 20.21 -23.09
N HIS A 503 7.65 19.02 -23.69
CA HIS A 503 6.78 17.90 -23.28
C HIS A 503 7.18 17.30 -21.94
N SER A 504 8.48 17.07 -21.76
CA SER A 504 9.04 16.56 -20.52
C SER A 504 8.79 17.54 -19.37
N SER A 505 9.03 18.83 -19.64
CA SER A 505 8.78 19.92 -18.70
C SER A 505 7.34 19.93 -18.15
N TRP A 506 6.32 19.71 -18.99
CA TRP A 506 4.94 19.66 -18.49
C TRP A 506 4.61 18.37 -17.74
N GLY A 507 5.10 17.23 -18.21
CA GLY A 507 4.93 15.98 -17.47
C GLY A 507 5.54 16.08 -16.06
N ASP A 508 6.70 16.72 -15.93
CA ASP A 508 7.33 17.01 -14.63
C ASP A 508 6.54 18.02 -13.79
N MET A 509 5.91 19.01 -14.43
CA MET A 509 4.98 19.93 -13.75
C MET A 509 3.74 19.20 -13.24
N LEU A 510 3.13 18.29 -14.01
CA LEU A 510 2.00 17.46 -13.58
C LEU A 510 2.37 16.56 -12.41
N LEU A 511 3.55 15.93 -12.48
CA LEU A 511 4.10 15.13 -11.38
C LEU A 511 4.28 15.98 -10.12
N SER A 512 4.85 17.17 -10.27
CA SER A 512 5.03 18.12 -9.15
C SER A 512 3.70 18.62 -8.62
N ALA A 513 2.71 18.81 -9.49
CA ALA A 513 1.37 19.23 -9.14
C ALA A 513 0.60 18.13 -8.38
N CYS A 514 0.99 16.86 -8.52
CA CYS A 514 0.46 15.72 -7.74
C CYS A 514 1.23 15.48 -6.43
N SER A 515 2.10 16.41 -6.03
CA SER A 515 2.91 16.30 -4.82
C SER A 515 2.46 17.30 -3.75
N ALA A 516 3.00 17.15 -2.55
CA ALA A 516 2.77 18.08 -1.45
C ALA A 516 3.13 19.54 -1.75
N LYS A 517 3.94 19.80 -2.80
CA LYS A 517 4.24 21.18 -3.23
C LYS A 517 3.01 21.94 -3.73
N ALA A 518 1.97 21.23 -4.18
CA ALA A 518 0.75 21.84 -4.68
C ALA A 518 -0.31 22.04 -3.61
N ASP A 519 -0.17 21.42 -2.43
CA ASP A 519 -1.08 21.55 -1.28
C ASP A 519 -0.86 22.92 -0.61
N ALA A 520 -1.69 23.87 -1.00
CA ALA A 520 -1.54 25.28 -0.68
C ALA A 520 -2.06 25.57 0.73
N ASP A 521 -3.15 24.91 1.13
CA ASP A 521 -3.76 25.09 2.45
C ASP A 521 -3.17 24.16 3.53
N LYS A 522 -2.35 23.19 3.12
CA LYS A 522 -1.62 22.24 3.95
C LYS A 522 -2.52 21.27 4.72
N ASN A 523 -3.63 20.88 4.10
CA ASN A 523 -4.62 19.98 4.69
C ASN A 523 -4.39 18.49 4.35
N ALA A 524 -3.31 18.15 3.65
CA ALA A 524 -2.98 16.81 3.15
C ALA A 524 -3.98 16.23 2.14
N ILE A 525 -4.88 17.05 1.62
CA ILE A 525 -5.79 16.73 0.53
C ILE A 525 -5.42 17.64 -0.62
N LEU A 526 -4.80 17.06 -1.64
CA LEU A 526 -4.61 17.81 -2.88
C LEU A 526 -5.95 17.86 -3.62
N ASP A 527 -6.56 19.03 -3.66
CA ASP A 527 -7.71 19.26 -4.52
C ASP A 527 -7.30 19.69 -5.94
N LEU A 528 -8.24 19.53 -6.86
CA LEU A 528 -7.99 19.81 -8.26
C LEU A 528 -7.71 21.31 -8.51
N GLY A 529 -8.33 22.21 -7.73
CA GLY A 529 -8.09 23.64 -7.79
C GLY A 529 -6.69 24.02 -7.34
N GLU A 530 -6.18 23.38 -6.29
CA GLU A 530 -4.80 23.51 -5.84
C GLU A 530 -3.80 22.99 -6.88
N MET A 531 -4.05 21.80 -7.44
CA MET A 531 -3.23 21.25 -8.52
C MET A 531 -3.13 22.23 -9.70
N ILE A 532 -4.23 22.86 -10.09
CA ILE A 532 -4.25 23.83 -11.19
C ILE A 532 -3.61 25.15 -10.82
N SER A 533 -3.83 25.64 -9.60
CA SER A 533 -3.18 26.87 -9.12
C SER A 533 -1.67 26.69 -9.14
N TYR A 534 -1.19 25.52 -8.71
CA TYR A 534 0.21 25.15 -8.80
C TYR A 534 0.69 25.10 -10.25
N LEU A 535 -0.04 24.42 -11.15
CA LEU A 535 0.30 24.38 -12.57
C LEU A 535 0.33 25.77 -13.19
N GLN A 536 -0.62 26.64 -12.88
CA GLN A 536 -0.67 28.03 -13.35
C GLN A 536 0.52 28.84 -12.83
N GLN A 537 0.93 28.67 -11.57
CA GLN A 537 2.11 29.33 -11.03
C GLN A 537 3.40 28.80 -11.65
N ALA A 538 3.54 27.48 -11.76
CA ALA A 538 4.69 26.84 -12.38
C ALA A 538 4.82 27.19 -13.88
N ALA A 539 3.67 27.33 -14.55
CA ALA A 539 3.56 27.65 -15.97
C ALA A 539 3.59 29.16 -16.25
N GLY A 540 3.14 30.01 -15.33
CA GLY A 540 3.10 31.48 -15.45
C GLY A 540 4.33 32.18 -14.87
N GLY A 541 5.03 31.57 -13.91
CA GLY A 541 6.36 32.01 -13.45
C GLY A 541 7.45 31.83 -14.53
N LYS A 542 7.19 30.97 -15.51
CA LYS A 542 7.86 31.00 -16.83
C LYS A 542 6.93 31.81 -17.74
N ALA A 543 7.36 32.88 -18.40
CA ALA A 543 6.50 33.75 -19.22
C ALA A 543 5.87 33.09 -20.49
N LYS A 544 5.61 31.78 -20.48
CA LYS A 544 5.46 30.92 -21.65
C LYS A 544 4.15 30.13 -21.71
N PHE A 545 3.19 30.21 -20.77
CA PHE A 545 1.92 29.48 -20.90
C PHE A 545 0.69 30.37 -20.81
N GLU A 546 -0.32 30.08 -21.65
CA GLU A 546 -1.69 30.57 -21.51
C GLU A 546 -2.56 29.48 -20.93
N VAL A 547 -3.45 29.83 -20.00
CA VAL A 547 -4.36 28.89 -19.35
C VAL A 547 -5.79 29.40 -19.44
N ALA A 548 -6.71 28.51 -19.77
CA ALA A 548 -8.14 28.78 -19.78
C ALA A 548 -8.88 27.75 -18.92
N VAL A 549 -9.78 28.23 -18.05
CA VAL A 549 -10.52 27.41 -17.09
C VAL A 549 -12.03 27.66 -17.22
N SER A 550 -12.86 26.62 -17.09
CA SER A 550 -14.32 26.71 -17.13
C SER A 550 -15.02 25.71 -16.18
N GLY A 551 -16.21 26.06 -15.67
CA GLY A 551 -17.15 25.14 -15.00
C GLY A 551 -16.73 24.60 -13.63
N TRP A 552 -15.83 25.27 -12.93
CA TRP A 552 -15.00 24.70 -11.87
C TRP A 552 -15.74 24.32 -10.58
N LYS A 553 -15.65 23.04 -10.17
CA LYS A 553 -15.99 22.56 -8.83
C LYS A 553 -14.80 21.84 -8.18
N LEU A 554 -14.60 22.12 -6.89
CA LEU A 554 -13.56 21.51 -6.07
C LEU A 554 -13.80 19.99 -5.97
N SER A 555 -12.89 19.20 -6.55
CA SER A 555 -12.76 17.76 -6.29
C SER A 555 -11.49 17.49 -5.54
N LYS A 556 -11.59 16.69 -4.48
CA LYS A 556 -10.46 16.28 -3.64
C LYS A 556 -9.78 15.07 -4.27
N LEU A 557 -8.61 15.23 -4.88
CA LEU A 557 -8.01 14.20 -5.74
C LEU A 557 -7.19 13.18 -4.96
N PHE A 558 -6.27 13.63 -4.11
CA PHE A 558 -5.29 12.77 -3.45
C PHE A 558 -5.27 13.05 -1.96
N VAL A 559 -5.03 12.01 -1.16
CA VAL A 559 -4.46 12.20 0.17
C VAL A 559 -2.94 12.20 -0.01
N LEU A 560 -2.30 13.24 0.47
CA LEU A 560 -0.85 13.38 0.40
C LEU A 560 -0.24 12.73 1.63
N ASP A 561 0.69 11.81 1.37
CA ASP A 561 1.44 11.13 2.43
C ASP A 561 2.56 12.00 3.01
N GLU A 562 2.92 13.11 2.36
CA GLU A 562 4.08 13.92 2.73
C GLU A 562 3.69 15.36 3.04
N GLU A 563 4.19 15.89 4.17
CA GLU A 563 4.13 17.34 4.42
C GLU A 563 4.98 18.08 3.36
N PRO A 564 4.51 19.21 2.81
CA PRO A 564 5.30 20.02 1.91
C PRO A 564 6.63 20.41 2.56
N GLY A 565 7.75 20.07 1.92
CA GLY A 565 9.06 20.57 2.33
C GLY A 565 9.09 22.09 2.24
N LYS A 566 9.70 22.75 3.23
CA LYS A 566 9.99 24.19 3.18
C LYS A 566 11.09 24.51 2.18
#